data_AF-A0A7V9C1X0-F1
#
_entry.id   AF-A0A7V9C1X0-F1
#
_cell.length_a   1.000
_cell.length_b   1.000
_cell.length_c   1.000
_cell.angle_alpha   90.00
_cell.angle_beta   90.00
_cell.angle_gamma   90.00
#
_symmetry.space_group_name_H-M   'P 1'
#
loop_
_entity.id
_entity.type
_entity.pdbx_description
1 polymer ?
#
loop_
_entity_poly.entity_id
_entity_poly.type
_entity_poly.pdbx_seq_one_letter_code
_entity_poly.pdbx_strand_id
1 'polypeptide(L)' 'MLSFGVTVLPDPPYTRLIELTKLAESHGFEYGWTYDSHVLWQESMPVMALLANETSTIKLGHM' A
#
# COMPACT_ATOMS: atom_id res chain seq x y z
N MET A 1 14.49 8.65 -15.59
CA MET A 1 13.04 8.66 -15.93
C MET A 1 12.28 9.08 -14.69
N LEU A 2 11.14 9.74 -14.86
CA LEU A 2 10.25 10.10 -13.75
C LEU A 2 9.47 8.86 -13.31
N SER A 3 9.37 8.62 -12.01
CA SER A 3 8.54 7.56 -11.42
C SER A 3 7.46 8.17 -10.53
N PHE A 4 6.34 7.45 -10.39
CA PHE A 4 5.22 7.87 -9.57
C PHE A 4 4.96 6.85 -8.46
N GLY A 5 4.61 7.38 -7.29
CA GLY A 5 4.20 6.60 -6.13
C GLY A 5 2.86 7.11 -5.59
N VAL A 6 2.16 6.24 -4.87
CA VAL A 6 0.93 6.57 -4.16
C VAL A 6 1.10 6.27 -2.68
N THR A 7 0.58 7.16 -1.83
CA THR A 7 0.43 6.89 -0.40
C THR A 7 -1.05 6.73 -0.12
N VAL A 8 -1.42 5.62 0.53
CA VAL A 8 -2.81 5.33 0.89
C VAL A 8 -2.90 5.12 2.39
N LEU A 9 -3.91 5.74 3.00
CA LEU A 9 -4.16 5.64 4.44
C LEU A 9 -4.66 4.22 4.78
N PRO A 10 -4.09 3.53 5.79
CA PRO A 10 -4.56 2.22 6.25
C PRO A 10 -5.80 2.33 7.17
N ASP A 11 -6.77 3.16 6.78
CA ASP A 11 -7.98 3.39 7.58
C ASP A 11 -8.82 2.11 7.65
N PRO A 12 -9.26 1.66 8.85
CA PRO A 12 -10.02 0.43 8.97
C PRO A 12 -11.38 0.52 8.25
N PRO A 13 -11.76 -0.47 7.44
CA PRO A 13 -11.00 -1.68 7.14
C PRO A 13 -9.87 -1.47 6.13
N TYR A 14 -8.71 -2.13 6.32
CA TYR A 14 -7.53 -2.07 5.43
C TYR A 14 -7.80 -2.42 3.95
N THR A 15 -8.99 -2.92 3.61
CA THR A 15 -9.35 -3.37 2.26
C THR A 15 -9.22 -2.26 1.24
N ARG A 16 -9.53 -1.01 1.61
CA ARG A 16 -9.44 0.12 0.68
C ARG A 16 -7.98 0.43 0.29
N LEU A 17 -7.05 0.25 1.21
CA LEU A 17 -5.61 0.34 0.94
C LEU A 17 -5.17 -0.71 -0.09
N ILE A 18 -5.66 -1.95 0.03
CA ILE A 18 -5.36 -3.02 -0.94
C ILE A 18 -5.90 -2.66 -2.32
N GLU A 19 -7.18 -2.28 -2.42
CA GLU A 19 -7.82 -1.93 -3.70
C GLU A 19 -7.07 -0.82 -4.44
N LEU A 20 -6.71 0.24 -3.73
CA LEU A 20 -6.03 1.40 -4.32
C LEU A 20 -4.59 1.08 -4.72
N THR A 21 -3.88 0.25 -3.94
CA THR A 21 -2.52 -0.16 -4.29
C THR A 21 -2.51 -1.03 -5.55
N LYS A 22 -3.44 -1.98 -5.67
CA LYS A 22 -3.64 -2.78 -6.89
C LYS A 22 -3.98 -1.91 -8.10
N LEU A 23 -4.87 -0.93 -7.91
CA LEU A 23 -5.23 0.00 -8.96
C LEU A 23 -4.02 0.83 -9.41
N ALA A 24 -3.21 1.33 -8.47
CA ALA A 24 -2.01 2.08 -8.77
C ALA A 24 -1.00 1.25 -9.56
N GLU A 25 -0.74 0.00 -9.16
CA GLU A 25 0.10 -0.92 -9.90
C GLU A 25 -0.39 -1.11 -11.34
N SER A 26 -1.69 -1.37 -11.53
CA SER A 26 -2.29 -1.53 -12.87
C SER A 26 -2.18 -0.28 -13.75
N HIS A 27 -1.94 0.89 -13.16
CA HIS A 27 -1.73 2.17 -13.85
C HIS A 27 -0.25 2.57 -13.98
N GLY A 28 0.68 1.67 -13.65
CA GLY A 28 2.12 1.89 -13.82
C GLY A 28 2.78 2.68 -12.70
N PHE A 29 2.15 2.82 -11.53
CA PHE A 29 2.83 3.33 -10.35
C PHE A 29 3.87 2.31 -9.88
N GLU A 30 5.06 2.80 -9.56
CA GLU A 30 6.19 1.94 -9.18
C GLU A 30 6.33 1.78 -7.66
N TYR A 31 5.65 2.62 -6.87
CA TYR A 31 5.78 2.68 -5.41
C TYR A 31 4.41 2.79 -4.73
N GLY A 32 4.17 1.95 -3.73
CA GLY A 32 3.00 2.00 -2.86
C GLY A 32 3.44 2.18 -1.41
N TRP A 33 2.99 3.25 -0.77
CA TRP A 33 3.30 3.58 0.61
C TRP A 33 2.05 3.55 1.48
N THR A 34 2.22 3.16 2.73
CA THR A 34 1.21 3.31 3.79
C THR A 34 1.86 3.87 5.05
N TYR A 35 1.07 4.21 6.04
CA TYR A 35 1.54 4.71 7.34
C TYR A 35 1.69 3.58 8.36
N ASP A 36 2.59 3.74 9.32
CA ASP A 36 2.83 2.78 10.40
C ASP A 36 2.57 3.42 11.78
N SER A 37 1.28 3.53 12.15
CA SER A 37 0.88 3.97 13.49
C SER A 37 -0.07 2.96 14.11
N HIS A 38 0.46 2.19 15.05
CA HIS A 38 -0.29 1.24 15.88
C HIS A 38 -1.30 1.90 16.83
N VAL A 39 -1.27 3.24 16.97
CA VAL A 39 -2.25 4.01 17.74
C VAL A 39 -3.51 4.29 16.91
N LEU A 40 -3.37 4.45 15.60
CA LEU A 40 -4.43 4.92 14.72
C LEU A 40 -5.04 3.80 13.86
N TRP A 41 -4.23 2.81 13.44
CA TRP A 41 -4.61 1.83 12.43
C TRP A 41 -4.31 0.40 12.85
N GLN A 42 -4.74 -0.55 12.01
CA GLN A 42 -4.42 -1.98 12.16
C GLN A 42 -2.90 -2.22 12.03
N GLU A 43 -2.44 -3.34 12.56
CA GLU A 43 -1.02 -3.72 12.52
C GLU A 43 -0.51 -3.71 11.06
N SER A 44 0.55 -2.96 10.83
CA SER A 44 1.08 -2.62 9.51
C SER A 44 1.74 -3.79 8.78
N MET A 45 2.43 -4.68 9.47
CA MET A 45 3.18 -5.80 8.90
C MET A 45 2.28 -6.88 8.26
N PRO A 46 1.19 -7.39 8.88
CA PRO A 46 0.22 -8.24 8.21
C PRO A 46 -0.45 -7.55 7.03
N VAL A 47 -0.78 -6.26 7.14
CA VAL A 47 -1.36 -5.50 6.02
C VAL A 47 -0.35 -5.40 4.87
N MET A 48 0.93 -5.19 5.17
CA MET A 48 2.02 -5.23 4.19
C MET A 48 2.15 -6.60 3.52
N ALA A 49 2.05 -7.69 4.28
CA ALA A 49 2.06 -9.04 3.72
C ALA A 49 0.88 -9.28 2.78
N LEU A 50 -0.30 -8.76 3.11
CA LEU A 50 -1.47 -8.80 2.23
C LEU A 50 -1.25 -7.97 0.95
N LEU A 51 -0.68 -6.77 1.05
CA LEU A 51 -0.32 -5.97 -0.12
C LEU A 51 0.66 -6.71 -1.05
N ALA A 52 1.68 -7.34 -0.47
CA ALA A 52 2.66 -8.13 -1.22
C ALA A 52 2.04 -9.38 -1.88
N ASN A 53 1.01 -9.98 -1.26
CA ASN A 53 0.25 -11.07 -1.87
C ASN A 53 -0.64 -10.61 -3.03
N GLU A 54 -1.17 -9.39 -2.95
CA GLU A 54 -2.17 -8.87 -3.89
C GLU A 54 -1.58 -8.07 -5.06
N THR A 55 -0.26 -7.86 -5.07
CA THR A 55 0.48 -7.11 -6.10
C THR A 55 1.71 -7.92 -6.55
N SER A 56 2.41 -7.49 -7.62
CA SER A 56 3.48 -8.33 -8.21
C SER A 56 4.77 -7.59 -8.60
N THR A 57 4.72 -6.27 -8.73
CA THR A 57 5.79 -5.43 -9.30
C THR A 57 5.98 -4.11 -8.57
N ILE A 58 4.91 -3.56 -7.96
CA ILE A 58 4.97 -2.32 -7.18
C ILE A 58 5.87 -2.51 -5.95
N LYS A 59 6.74 -1.53 -5.69
CA LYS A 59 7.62 -1.54 -4.52
C LYS A 59 6.83 -1.01 -3.32
N LEU A 60 6.79 -1.79 -2.25
CA LEU A 60 5.98 -1.49 -1.08
C LEU A 60 6.82 -1.00 0.09
N GLY A 61 6.23 -0.16 0.95
CA GLY A 61 6.85 0.20 2.22
C GLY A 61 6.00 1.12 3.09
N HIS A 62 6.60 1.58 4.19
CA HIS A 62 6.02 2.55 5.09
C HIS A 62 6.68 3.91 4.89
N MET A 63 5.90 4.98 5.07
CA MET A 63 6.42 6.34 5.21
C MET A 63 6.63 6.68 6.69
#